data_AF-D5BPT6-F1
#
_entry.id   AF-D5BPT6-F1
#
_cell.length_a   1.000
_cell.length_b   1.000
_cell.length_c   1.000
_cell.angle_alpha   90.00
_cell.angle_beta   90.00
_cell.angle_gamma   90.00
#
_symmetry.space_group_name_H-M   'P 1'
#
loop_
_entity.id
_entity.type
_entity.pdbx_description
1 polymer ?
#
loop_
_entity_poly.entity_id
_entity_poly.type
_entity_poly.pdbx_seq_one_letter_code
_entity_poly.pdbx_strand_id
1 'polypeptide(L)'
;MKIEPQPNCPLNAFEPCRKFDCAWFMKVAGTHPNTGAETEEWGCAMAWLPVLLIENAQQSRQTGAAVESFRNEVVKNTTRALPDAGASLPRLS
;
A
#
# COMPACT_ATOMS: atom_id res chain seq x y z
N MET A 1 -17.69 2.26 -22.10
CA MET A 1 -18.60 3.18 -21.38
C MET A 1 -17.74 4.02 -20.46
N LYS A 2 -17.71 5.36 -20.62
CA LYS A 2 -17.06 6.26 -19.65
C LYS A 2 -18.13 6.67 -18.64
N ILE A 3 -18.00 6.17 -17.42
CA ILE A 3 -18.91 6.52 -16.32
C ILE A 3 -18.30 7.75 -15.65
N GLU A 4 -18.92 8.91 -15.81
CA GLU A 4 -18.51 10.13 -15.13
C GLU A 4 -19.43 10.36 -13.92
N PRO A 5 -18.94 10.13 -12.69
CA PRO A 5 -19.75 10.33 -11.50
C PRO A 5 -20.00 11.82 -11.25
N GLN A 6 -21.21 12.16 -10.79
CA GLN A 6 -21.49 13.53 -10.35
C GLN A 6 -20.60 13.89 -9.14
N PRO A 7 -20.04 15.12 -9.08
CA PRO A 7 -19.10 15.52 -8.03
C PRO A 7 -19.85 15.92 -6.74
N ASN A 8 -20.56 14.96 -6.15
CA ASN A 8 -21.35 15.16 -4.94
C ASN A 8 -20.52 14.84 -3.69
N CYS A 9 -20.70 15.62 -2.63
CA CYS A 9 -19.95 15.48 -1.39
C CYS A 9 -20.72 14.63 -0.36
N PRO A 10 -20.23 13.44 0.05
CA PRO A 10 -20.92 12.60 1.02
C PRO A 10 -20.99 13.23 2.43
N LEU A 11 -20.11 14.18 2.71
CA LEU A 11 -20.04 14.89 4.00
C LEU A 11 -20.93 16.14 4.06
N ASN A 12 -21.57 16.50 2.94
CA ASN A 12 -22.46 17.65 2.84
C ASN A 12 -23.77 17.23 2.17
N ALA A 13 -24.42 16.18 2.71
CA ALA A 13 -25.71 15.68 2.26
C ALA A 13 -25.81 15.40 0.74
N PHE A 14 -24.71 15.00 0.09
CA PHE A 14 -24.61 14.81 -1.35
C PHE A 14 -24.89 16.07 -2.19
N GLU A 15 -24.76 17.25 -1.61
CA GLU A 15 -24.72 18.50 -2.36
C GLU A 15 -23.46 18.56 -3.28
N PRO A 16 -23.47 19.43 -4.31
CA PRO A 16 -22.32 19.64 -5.16
C PRO A 16 -21.05 19.99 -4.36
N CYS A 17 -19.91 19.48 -4.81
CA CYS A 17 -18.60 19.75 -4.20
C CYS A 17 -18.32 21.26 -4.17
N ARG A 18 -18.01 21.77 -2.97
CA ARG A 18 -17.68 23.18 -2.73
C ARG A 18 -16.29 23.60 -3.23
N LYS A 19 -15.49 22.67 -3.77
CA LYS A 19 -14.16 22.93 -4.34
C LYS A 19 -13.30 23.77 -3.37
N PHE A 20 -12.79 24.91 -3.81
CA PHE A 20 -11.88 25.77 -3.04
C PHE A 20 -12.46 26.32 -1.73
N ASP A 21 -13.78 26.27 -1.53
CA ASP A 21 -14.40 26.62 -0.24
C ASP A 21 -14.36 25.45 0.78
N CYS A 22 -13.79 24.31 0.41
CA CYS A 22 -13.62 23.14 1.25
C CYS A 22 -12.12 22.85 1.47
N ALA A 23 -11.68 22.81 2.73
CA ALA A 23 -10.29 22.50 3.09
C ALA A 23 -9.83 21.11 2.63
N TRP A 24 -10.77 20.21 2.30
CA TRP A 24 -10.46 18.87 1.78
C TRP A 24 -10.32 18.83 0.27
N PHE A 25 -10.60 19.94 -0.42
CA PHE A 25 -10.28 20.06 -1.84
C PHE A 25 -8.82 20.46 -1.97
N MET A 26 -8.01 19.53 -2.45
CA MET A 26 -6.56 19.66 -2.46
C MET A 26 -5.98 19.14 -3.77
N LYS A 27 -4.76 19.60 -4.05
CA LYS A 27 -3.97 19.13 -5.17
C LYS A 27 -3.20 17.90 -4.72
N VAL A 28 -3.37 16.80 -5.45
CA VAL A 28 -2.57 15.59 -5.27
C VAL A 28 -1.62 15.47 -6.45
N ALA A 29 -0.32 15.39 -6.15
CA ALA A 29 0.73 15.21 -7.12
C ALA A 29 1.51 13.93 -6.80
N GLY A 30 1.78 13.11 -7.82
CA GLY A 30 2.56 11.89 -7.69
C GLY A 30 2.37 10.95 -8.88
N THR A 31 2.95 9.77 -8.79
CA THR A 31 2.89 8.77 -9.87
C THR A 31 1.77 7.77 -9.60
N HIS A 32 0.89 7.55 -10.57
CA HIS A 32 -0.23 6.61 -10.43
C HIS A 32 0.27 5.15 -10.32
N PRO A 33 -0.05 4.41 -9.23
CA PRO A 33 0.58 3.11 -8.94
C PRO A 33 0.38 2.03 -10.01
N ASN A 34 -0.76 2.05 -10.69
CA ASN A 34 -1.10 0.99 -11.66
C ASN A 34 -0.61 1.29 -13.08
N THR A 35 -0.33 2.55 -13.41
CA THR A 35 -0.01 2.97 -14.79
C THR A 35 1.36 3.63 -14.92
N GLY A 36 1.96 4.09 -13.82
CA GLY A 36 3.22 4.82 -13.83
C GLY A 36 3.11 6.24 -14.40
N ALA A 37 1.90 6.73 -14.69
CA ALA A 37 1.71 8.08 -15.21
C ALA A 37 1.86 9.13 -14.09
N GLU A 38 2.48 10.26 -14.41
CA GLU A 38 2.47 11.43 -13.53
C GLU A 38 1.04 11.99 -13.45
N THR A 39 0.55 12.14 -12.23
CA THR A 39 -0.76 12.71 -11.91
C THR A 39 -0.52 13.98 -11.11
N GLU A 40 -1.15 15.06 -11.55
CA GLU A 40 -1.18 16.32 -10.83
C GLU A 40 -2.59 16.91 -10.95
N GLU A 41 -3.46 16.53 -10.01
CA GLU A 41 -4.90 16.75 -10.13
C GLU A 41 -5.49 17.36 -8.85
N TRP A 42 -6.44 18.29 -9.04
CA TRP A 42 -7.22 18.86 -7.95
C TRP A 42 -8.45 17.99 -7.70
N GLY A 43 -8.69 17.61 -6.44
CA GLY A 43 -9.84 16.79 -6.09
C GLY A 43 -10.18 16.83 -4.61
N CYS A 44 -11.34 16.27 -4.28
CA CYS A 44 -11.71 16.04 -2.89
C CYS A 44 -10.86 14.91 -2.30
N ALA A 45 -10.35 15.09 -1.08
CA ALA A 45 -9.58 14.08 -0.36
C ALA A 45 -10.31 12.72 -0.28
N MET A 46 -11.64 12.71 -0.15
CA MET A 46 -12.44 11.48 -0.13
C MET A 46 -12.43 10.75 -1.47
N ALA A 47 -12.36 11.46 -2.59
CA ALA A 47 -12.25 10.86 -3.91
C ALA A 47 -10.85 10.23 -4.13
N TRP A 48 -9.82 10.81 -3.52
CA TRP A 48 -8.45 10.29 -3.57
C TRP A 48 -8.19 9.12 -2.64
N LEU A 49 -9.01 8.92 -1.61
CA LEU A 49 -8.79 7.92 -0.57
C LEU A 49 -8.57 6.49 -1.14
N PRO A 50 -9.38 5.98 -2.09
CA PRO A 50 -9.17 4.63 -2.63
C PRO A 50 -7.81 4.48 -3.33
N VAL A 51 -7.36 5.50 -4.06
CA VAL A 51 -6.07 5.50 -4.76
C VAL A 51 -4.92 5.48 -3.75
N LEU A 52 -4.99 6.33 -2.72
CA LEU A 52 -3.98 6.39 -1.66
C LEU A 52 -3.91 5.09 -0.84
N LEU A 53 -5.04 4.43 -0.60
CA LEU A 53 -5.09 3.13 0.07
C LEU A 53 -4.47 2.01 -0.78
N ILE A 54 -4.66 2.04 -2.09
CA ILE A 54 -4.02 1.08 -3.01
C ILE A 54 -2.49 1.25 -2.96
N GLU A 55 -2.00 2.50 -3.00
CA GLU A 55 -0.57 2.80 -2.88
C GLU A 55 -0.02 2.32 -1.53
N ASN A 56 -0.72 2.61 -0.43
CA ASN A 56 -0.32 2.12 0.90
C ASN A 56 -0.23 0.60 0.98
N ALA A 57 -1.18 -0.11 0.37
CA ALA A 57 -1.16 -1.57 0.29
C ALA A 57 0.02 -2.08 -0.58
N GLN A 58 0.37 -1.36 -1.66
CA GLN A 58 1.53 -1.69 -2.49
C GLN A 58 2.84 -1.55 -1.73
N GLN A 59 3.04 -0.45 -1.01
CA GLN A 59 4.22 -0.22 -0.15
C GLN A 59 4.33 -1.28 0.95
N SER A 60 3.19 -1.66 1.54
CA SER A 60 3.14 -2.72 2.56
C SER A 60 3.54 -4.09 1.99
N ARG A 61 3.07 -4.44 0.79
CA ARG A 61 3.47 -5.69 0.11
C ARG A 61 4.97 -5.72 -0.22
N GLN A 62 5.54 -4.60 -0.68
CA GLN A 62 6.98 -4.51 -0.94
C GLN A 62 7.80 -4.72 0.34
N THR A 63 7.37 -4.12 1.45
CA THR A 63 8.00 -4.33 2.75
C THR A 63 7.92 -5.79 3.18
N GLY A 64 6.74 -6.42 3.06
CA GLY A 64 6.57 -7.85 3.35
C GLY A 64 7.52 -8.75 2.55
N ALA A 65 7.68 -8.47 1.25
CA ALA A 65 8.62 -9.21 0.39
C ALA A 65 10.08 -9.06 0.85
N ALA A 66 10.49 -7.88 1.31
CA ALA A 66 11.83 -7.65 1.85
C ALA A 66 12.05 -8.38 3.19
N VAL A 67 11.04 -8.45 4.04
CA VAL A 67 11.12 -9.22 5.30
C VAL A 67 11.21 -10.71 5.03
N GLU A 68 10.43 -11.24 4.08
CA GLU A 68 10.52 -12.66 3.70
C GLU A 68 11.87 -13.00 3.05
N SER A 69 12.44 -12.12 2.23
CA SER A 69 13.77 -12.34 1.67
C SER A 69 14.86 -12.32 2.75
N PHE A 70 14.79 -11.37 3.69
CA PHE A 70 15.68 -11.34 4.84
C PHE A 70 15.56 -12.62 5.68
N ARG A 71 14.34 -13.08 5.97
CA ARG A 71 14.08 -14.35 6.66
C ARG A 71 14.75 -15.52 5.94
N ASN A 72 14.64 -15.60 4.62
CA ASN A 72 15.25 -16.67 3.83
C ASN A 72 16.78 -16.66 3.94
N GLU A 73 17.42 -15.49 3.91
CA GLU A 73 18.87 -15.38 4.06
C GLU A 73 19.34 -15.74 5.48
N VAL A 74 18.58 -15.36 6.51
CA VAL A 74 18.87 -15.76 7.89
C VAL A 74 18.80 -17.29 8.06
N VAL A 75 17.77 -17.94 7.51
CA VAL A 75 17.63 -19.41 7.54
C VAL A 75 18.81 -20.07 6.82
N LYS A 76 19.16 -19.63 5.61
CA LYS A 76 20.31 -20.19 4.86
C LYS A 76 21.61 -20.09 5.65
N ASN A 77 21.88 -18.93 6.26
CA ASN A 77 23.09 -18.71 7.03
C ASN A 77 23.11 -19.54 8.32
N THR A 78 21.96 -19.71 8.97
CA THR A 78 21.83 -20.53 10.19
C THR A 78 22.05 -22.01 9.88
N THR A 79 21.42 -22.54 8.84
CA THR A 79 21.60 -23.95 8.42
C THR A 79 23.03 -24.22 7.94
N ARG A 80 23.68 -23.26 7.27
CA ARG A 80 25.08 -23.37 6.85
C ARG A 80 26.06 -23.37 8.02
N ALA A 81 25.73 -22.64 9.10
CA ALA A 81 26.54 -22.59 10.31
C ALA A 81 26.39 -23.84 11.21
N LEU A 82 25.33 -24.61 11.02
CA LEU A 82 25.01 -25.80 11.84
C LEU A 82 24.67 -27.00 10.93
N PRO A 83 25.66 -27.71 10.38
CA PRO A 83 25.41 -28.91 9.56
C PRO A 83 24.75 -30.07 10.34
N ASP A 84 24.83 -30.10 11.68
CA ASP A 84 24.48 -31.28 12.50
C ASP A 84 23.50 -31.03 13.68
N ALA A 85 22.62 -30.03 13.63
CA ALA A 85 21.61 -29.86 14.68
C ALA A 85 20.56 -31.00 14.75
N GLY A 86 20.56 -31.92 13.78
CA GLY A 86 19.69 -33.09 13.73
C GLY A 86 20.30 -34.42 14.19
N ALA A 87 21.59 -34.47 14.52
CA ALA A 87 22.30 -35.74 14.77
C ALA A 87 22.52 -36.09 16.26
N SER A 88 22.14 -35.23 17.21
CA SER A 88 22.46 -35.47 18.64
C SER A 88 21.41 -34.94 19.62
N LEU A 89 20.12 -35.04 19.31
CA LEU A 89 19.12 -35.11 20.39
C LEU A 89 19.18 -36.53 20.98
N PRO A 90 19.67 -36.74 22.22
CA PRO A 90 19.57 -38.05 22.84
C PRO A 90 18.07 -38.39 22.94
N ARG A 91 17.66 -39.52 22.35
CA ARG A 91 16.34 -40.09 22.63
C ARG A 91 16.30 -40.40 24.12
N LEU A 92 15.55 -39.59 24.87
CA LEU A 92 15.18 -39.88 26.24
C LEU A 92 14.56 -41.27 26.27
N SER A 93 15.30 -42.20 26.88
CA SER A 93 14.89 -43.56 27.25
C SER A 93 14.88 -43.61 28.77
#